data_AF-A0A3A8SGL4-F1
#
_entry.id   AF-A0A3A8SGL4-F1
#
_cell.length_a   1.000
_cell.length_b   1.000
_cell.length_c   1.000
_cell.angle_alpha   90.00
_cell.angle_beta   90.00
_cell.angle_gamma   90.00
#
_symmetry.space_group_name_H-M   'P 1'
#
loop_
_entity.id
_entity.type
_entity.pdbx_description
1 polymer ?
#
loop_
_entity_poly.entity_id
_entity_poly.type
_entity_poly.pdbx_seq_one_letter_code
_entity_poly.pdbx_strand_id
1 'polypeptide(L)'
;GQTPDEDAQAPVAIPAHLGVKVFTNGRLVVSRMGTELASARVRTDAAGITEVVPLSGSVTLGLAGFAWADVPPGAAGTEDLEVTLVPENPNQDAFHEAVPLTTIVGRIGKLPVTHTFVKGVSVVDGHLVKQAADVDSPSRGVGLAWT
;
A
#
# COMPACT_ATOMS: atom_id res chain seq x y z
N GLY A 1 26.18 10.62 24.65
CA GLY A 1 25.35 9.72 23.85
C GLY A 1 23.94 9.89 24.31
N GLN A 2 23.02 10.19 23.39
CA GLN A 2 21.61 10.34 23.71
C GLN A 2 21.03 8.92 23.82
N THR A 3 20.43 8.59 24.96
CA THR A 3 19.74 7.32 25.19
C THR A 3 18.68 7.15 24.10
N PRO A 4 18.56 5.99 23.43
CA PRO A 4 17.43 5.76 22.54
C PRO A 4 16.14 5.93 23.34
N ASP A 5 15.16 6.67 22.81
CA ASP A 5 13.82 6.72 23.41
C ASP A 5 13.30 5.28 23.52
N GLU A 6 13.15 4.75 24.73
CA GLU A 6 12.66 3.38 24.98
C GLU A 6 11.22 3.17 24.45
N ASP A 7 10.51 4.26 24.13
CA ASP A 7 9.16 4.29 23.57
C ASP A 7 9.10 4.40 22.03
N ALA A 8 10.25 4.44 21.34
CA ALA A 8 10.26 4.56 19.88
C ALA A 8 9.85 3.22 19.24
N GLN A 9 8.58 3.10 18.85
CA GLN A 9 8.10 1.97 18.05
C GLN A 9 8.93 1.86 16.76
N ALA A 10 9.39 0.65 16.44
CA ALA A 10 10.12 0.40 15.20
C ALA A 10 9.26 0.83 13.99
N PRO A 11 9.87 1.39 12.94
CA PRO A 11 9.14 1.77 11.73
C PRO A 11 8.33 0.60 11.19
N VAL A 12 7.05 0.85 10.88
CA VAL A 12 6.18 -0.14 10.23
C VAL A 12 6.33 0.02 8.71
N ALA A 13 6.75 -1.06 8.05
CA ALA A 13 6.81 -1.10 6.59
C ALA A 13 5.39 -1.28 6.01
N ILE A 14 4.96 -0.32 5.20
CA ILE A 14 3.67 -0.39 4.48
C ILE A 14 3.98 -0.64 3.00
N PRO A 15 3.53 -1.77 2.41
CA PRO A 15 3.75 -2.05 1.00
C PRO A 15 2.92 -1.11 0.11
N ALA A 16 3.43 -0.87 -1.10
CA ALA A 16 2.69 -0.21 -2.17
C ALA A 16 2.01 -1.26 -3.07
N HIS A 17 0.92 -0.87 -3.73
CA HIS A 17 0.28 -1.71 -4.75
C HIS A 17 0.69 -1.23 -6.14
N LEU A 18 1.38 -2.09 -6.88
CA LEU A 18 1.72 -1.84 -8.28
C LEU A 18 0.69 -2.50 -9.18
N GLY A 19 -0.05 -1.68 -9.93
CA GLY A 19 -1.02 -2.13 -10.92
C GLY A 19 -0.36 -2.35 -12.28
N VAL A 20 -0.43 -3.57 -12.80
CA VAL A 20 0.13 -3.93 -14.10
C VAL A 20 -0.98 -4.41 -15.02
N LYS A 21 -0.96 -3.96 -16.28
CA LYS A 21 -1.88 -4.42 -17.31
C LYS A 21 -1.10 -4.87 -18.53
N VAL A 22 -1.35 -6.09 -18.97
CA VAL A 22 -0.74 -6.70 -20.15
C VAL A 22 -1.81 -7.37 -20.99
N PHE A 23 -1.51 -7.55 -22.27
CA PHE A 23 -2.43 -8.13 -23.27
C PHE A 23 -1.87 -9.39 -23.94
N THR A 24 -0.81 -9.93 -23.35
CA THR A 24 -0.13 -11.14 -23.83
C THR A 24 -0.01 -12.13 -22.67
N ASN A 25 -0.35 -13.40 -22.93
CA ASN A 25 -0.13 -14.48 -21.97
C ASN A 25 1.37 -14.61 -21.68
N GLY A 26 1.72 -14.84 -20.42
CA GLY A 26 3.12 -14.90 -20.05
C GLY A 26 3.38 -15.07 -18.57
N ARG A 27 4.65 -14.93 -18.22
CA ARG A 27 5.11 -14.77 -16.86
C ARG A 27 5.38 -13.29 -16.60
N LEU A 28 4.61 -12.70 -15.69
CA LEU A 28 4.85 -11.37 -15.16
C LEU A 28 5.81 -11.47 -13.98
N VAL A 29 6.81 -10.59 -13.95
CA VAL A 29 7.84 -10.52 -12.91
C VAL A 29 8.01 -9.07 -12.50
N VAL A 30 7.98 -8.83 -11.19
CA VAL A 30 8.34 -7.54 -10.59
C VAL A 30 9.63 -7.74 -9.83
N SER A 31 10.66 -6.99 -10.17
CA SER A 31 11.98 -7.05 -9.56
C SER A 31 12.49 -5.69 -9.12
N ARG A 32 13.37 -5.71 -8.12
CA ARG A 32 14.13 -4.55 -7.63
C ARG A 32 15.61 -4.88 -7.75
N MET A 33 16.34 -4.09 -8.54
CA MET A 33 17.79 -4.24 -8.72
C MET A 33 18.20 -5.70 -9.05
N GLY A 34 17.44 -6.36 -9.95
CA GLY A 34 17.65 -7.75 -10.35
C GLY A 34 17.15 -8.81 -9.36
N THR A 35 16.60 -8.42 -8.20
CA THR A 35 15.98 -9.36 -7.24
C THR A 35 14.48 -9.44 -7.50
N GLU A 36 13.97 -10.65 -7.75
CA GLU A 36 12.53 -10.88 -7.89
C GLU A 36 11.79 -10.62 -6.56
N LEU A 37 10.81 -9.73 -6.60
CA LEU A 37 9.93 -9.42 -5.47
C LEU A 37 8.62 -10.22 -5.55
N ALA A 38 8.03 -10.30 -6.74
CA ALA A 38 6.81 -11.04 -7.00
C ALA A 38 6.78 -11.52 -8.45
N SER A 39 6.15 -12.67 -8.69
CA SER A 39 5.89 -13.14 -10.05
C SER A 39 4.62 -13.96 -10.14
N ALA A 40 4.02 -13.98 -11.33
CA ALA A 40 2.82 -14.74 -11.62
C ALA A 40 2.79 -15.19 -13.08
N ARG A 41 2.11 -16.30 -13.35
CA ARG A 41 1.61 -16.58 -14.70
C ARG A 41 0.32 -15.82 -14.91
N VAL A 42 0.18 -15.17 -16.06
CA VAL A 42 -0.99 -14.38 -16.41
C VAL A 42 -1.59 -14.89 -17.72
N ARG A 43 -2.91 -14.99 -17.75
CA ARG A 43 -3.66 -15.17 -19.00
C ARG A 43 -4.42 -13.90 -19.33
N THR A 44 -4.54 -13.61 -20.60
CA THR A 44 -5.07 -12.35 -21.10
C THR A 44 -6.09 -12.55 -22.22
N ASP A 45 -6.95 -11.55 -22.40
CA ASP A 45 -7.84 -11.39 -23.54
C ASP A 45 -7.75 -9.94 -24.09
N ALA A 46 -8.74 -9.53 -24.88
CA ALA A 46 -8.80 -8.17 -25.44
C ALA A 46 -8.98 -7.07 -24.37
N ALA A 47 -9.48 -7.40 -23.18
CA ALA A 47 -9.71 -6.46 -22.09
C ALA A 47 -8.51 -6.37 -21.11
N GLY A 48 -7.58 -7.33 -21.15
CA GLY A 48 -6.37 -7.38 -20.32
C GLY A 48 -6.22 -8.72 -19.63
N ILE A 49 -5.74 -8.73 -18.38
CA ILE A 49 -5.51 -9.95 -17.60
C ILE A 49 -6.85 -10.54 -17.12
N THR A 50 -7.06 -11.82 -17.36
CA THR A 50 -8.27 -12.58 -16.95
C THR A 50 -7.98 -13.60 -15.85
N GLU A 51 -6.74 -14.08 -15.76
CA GLU A 51 -6.30 -15.03 -14.74
C GLU A 51 -4.89 -14.67 -14.26
N VAL A 52 -4.67 -14.79 -12.95
CA VAL A 52 -3.37 -14.62 -12.31
C VAL A 52 -3.12 -15.86 -11.45
N VAL A 53 -2.01 -16.56 -11.71
CA VAL A 53 -1.51 -17.67 -10.90
C VAL A 53 -0.19 -17.24 -10.28
N PRO A 54 -0.16 -16.88 -8.99
CA PRO A 54 1.05 -16.45 -8.31
C PRO A 54 2.10 -17.55 -8.28
N LEU A 55 3.35 -17.20 -8.54
CA LEU A 55 4.51 -18.08 -8.45
C LEU A 55 5.38 -17.71 -7.25
N SER A 56 5.53 -16.41 -6.98
CA SER A 56 6.26 -15.86 -5.84
C SER A 56 5.65 -14.52 -5.41
N GLY A 57 5.86 -14.14 -4.16
CA GLY A 57 5.32 -12.90 -3.62
C GLY A 57 3.78 -12.85 -3.65
N SER A 58 3.24 -11.62 -3.60
CA SER A 58 1.80 -11.37 -3.69
C SER A 58 1.50 -10.71 -5.03
N VAL A 59 0.81 -11.44 -5.91
CA VAL A 59 0.21 -10.92 -7.13
C VAL A 59 -1.24 -11.38 -7.16
N THR A 60 -2.18 -10.48 -7.36
CA THR A 60 -3.61 -10.79 -7.36
C THR A 60 -4.29 -10.22 -8.59
N LEU A 61 -5.36 -10.87 -9.03
CA LEU A 61 -6.19 -10.34 -10.11
C LEU A 61 -6.92 -9.08 -9.61
N GLY A 62 -6.70 -7.96 -10.31
CA GLY A 62 -7.38 -6.70 -10.10
C GLY A 62 -8.61 -6.54 -10.99
N LEU A 63 -9.29 -5.40 -10.84
CA LEU A 63 -10.40 -5.03 -11.69
C LEU A 63 -9.90 -4.57 -13.08
N ALA A 64 -10.79 -4.57 -14.07
CA ALA A 64 -10.55 -4.00 -15.40
C ALA A 64 -9.28 -4.53 -16.13
N GLY A 65 -8.92 -5.79 -15.91
CA GLY A 65 -7.81 -6.45 -16.59
C GLY A 65 -6.42 -6.14 -16.03
N PHE A 66 -6.35 -5.62 -14.80
CA PHE A 66 -5.09 -5.39 -14.09
C PHE A 66 -4.72 -6.57 -13.20
N ALA A 67 -3.44 -6.71 -12.88
CA ALA A 67 -2.93 -7.47 -11.74
C ALA A 67 -2.31 -6.48 -10.73
N TRP A 68 -2.51 -6.75 -9.44
CA TRP A 68 -1.91 -5.99 -8.36
C TRP A 68 -0.78 -6.78 -7.73
N ALA A 69 0.43 -6.22 -7.68
CA ALA A 69 1.56 -6.77 -6.95
C ALA A 69 1.82 -5.93 -5.69
N ASP A 70 1.97 -6.59 -4.54
CA ASP A 70 2.39 -5.92 -3.32
C ASP A 70 3.91 -5.74 -3.34
N VAL A 71 4.35 -4.49 -3.29
CA VAL A 71 5.76 -4.15 -3.31
C VAL A 71 6.16 -3.61 -1.93
N PRO A 72 7.01 -4.33 -1.17
CA PRO A 72 7.50 -3.83 0.10
C PRO A 72 8.33 -2.56 -0.11
N PRO A 73 8.31 -1.59 0.84
CA PRO A 73 9.07 -0.36 0.71
C PRO A 73 10.57 -0.65 0.60
N GLY A 74 11.27 0.18 -0.18
CA GLY A 74 12.72 0.13 -0.34
C GLY A 74 13.43 1.10 0.61
N ALA A 75 14.62 1.56 0.20
CA ALA A 75 15.26 2.67 0.88
C ALA A 75 14.43 3.95 0.73
N ALA A 76 14.49 4.85 1.72
CA ALA A 76 13.84 6.15 1.62
C ALA A 76 14.37 6.93 0.39
N GLY A 77 13.46 7.50 -0.39
CA GLY A 77 13.77 8.10 -1.68
C GLY A 77 13.04 7.40 -2.83
N THR A 78 13.45 7.71 -4.06
CA THR A 78 12.88 7.14 -5.28
C THR A 78 13.84 6.10 -5.85
N GLU A 79 13.31 4.94 -6.22
CA GLU A 79 14.01 3.86 -6.90
C GLU A 79 13.14 3.34 -8.06
N ASP A 80 13.77 2.75 -9.07
CA ASP A 80 13.03 2.10 -10.16
C ASP A 80 12.84 0.61 -9.89
N LEU A 81 11.59 0.16 -10.01
CA LEU A 81 11.24 -1.25 -10.08
C LEU A 81 11.24 -1.67 -11.54
N GLU A 82 11.69 -2.89 -11.81
CA GLU A 82 11.62 -3.48 -13.14
C GLU A 82 10.39 -4.41 -13.22
N VAL A 83 9.51 -4.14 -14.19
CA VAL A 83 8.38 -4.98 -14.53
C VAL A 83 8.68 -5.66 -15.85
N THR A 84 8.77 -6.99 -15.82
CA THR A 84 9.10 -7.81 -16.98
C THR A 84 7.94 -8.76 -17.30
N LEU A 85 7.48 -8.75 -18.55
CA LEU A 85 6.60 -9.78 -19.08
C LEU A 85 7.40 -10.66 -20.03
N VAL A 86 7.53 -11.93 -19.68
CA VAL A 86 8.08 -12.98 -20.54
C VAL A 86 6.91 -13.70 -21.22
N PRO A 87 6.68 -13.53 -22.54
CA PRO A 87 5.58 -14.18 -23.22
C PRO A 87 5.66 -15.71 -23.17
N GLU A 88 4.53 -16.39 -23.22
CA GLU A 88 4.51 -17.86 -23.38
C GLU A 88 5.00 -18.30 -24.77
N ASN A 89 4.79 -17.46 -25.79
CA ASN A 89 5.29 -17.71 -27.13
C ASN A 89 6.77 -17.33 -27.21
N PRO A 90 7.70 -18.28 -27.46
CA PRO A 90 9.13 -18.00 -27.48
C PRO A 90 9.58 -17.15 -28.67
N ASN A 91 8.71 -16.92 -29.66
CA ASN A 91 8.99 -16.04 -30.80
C ASN A 91 8.62 -14.57 -30.53
N GLN A 92 8.09 -14.26 -29.35
CA GLN A 92 7.78 -12.89 -28.93
C GLN A 92 8.84 -12.40 -27.95
N ASP A 93 9.28 -11.16 -28.15
CA ASP A 93 10.25 -10.52 -27.27
C ASP A 93 9.66 -10.26 -25.88
N ALA A 94 10.50 -10.34 -24.87
CA ALA A 94 10.14 -9.94 -23.52
C ALA A 94 9.92 -8.43 -23.46
N PHE A 95 8.90 -8.01 -22.71
CA PHE A 95 8.62 -6.61 -22.44
C PHE A 95 9.22 -6.24 -21.08
N HIS A 96 9.86 -5.08 -21.01
CA HIS A 96 10.50 -4.55 -19.82
C HIS A 96 10.09 -3.09 -19.63
N GLU A 97 9.68 -2.74 -18.42
CA GLU A 97 9.31 -1.38 -18.06
C GLU A 97 9.86 -1.02 -16.67
N ALA A 98 10.49 0.15 -16.57
CA ALA A 98 10.95 0.71 -15.31
C ALA A 98 9.86 1.59 -14.71
N VAL A 99 9.45 1.29 -13.47
CA VAL A 99 8.39 2.00 -12.76
C VAL A 99 8.96 2.63 -11.48
N PRO A 100 8.85 3.95 -11.28
CA PRO A 100 9.38 4.60 -10.09
C PRO A 100 8.54 4.28 -8.86
N LEU A 101 9.20 3.80 -7.79
CA LEU A 101 8.66 3.65 -6.45
C LEU A 101 9.29 4.71 -5.53
N THR A 102 8.46 5.52 -4.88
CA THR A 102 8.94 6.48 -3.87
C THR A 102 8.57 6.01 -2.47
N THR A 103 9.59 5.76 -1.64
CA THR A 103 9.44 5.39 -0.25
C THR A 103 9.65 6.59 0.65
N ILE A 104 8.69 6.87 1.54
CA ILE A 104 8.74 7.99 2.48
C ILE A 104 8.71 7.44 3.91
N VAL A 105 9.59 7.97 4.77
CA VAL A 105 9.58 7.66 6.21
C VAL A 105 8.68 8.67 6.92
N GLY A 106 7.45 8.24 7.22
CA GLY A 106 6.52 9.02 8.04
C GLY A 106 6.81 8.87 9.53
N ARG A 107 6.72 9.97 10.29
CA ARG A 107 6.55 9.89 11.75
C ARG A 107 5.06 9.91 12.02
N ILE A 108 4.48 8.77 12.40
CA ILE A 108 3.16 8.77 13.04
C ILE A 108 3.42 9.35 14.42
N GLY A 109 3.22 10.67 14.57
CA GLY A 109 3.20 11.30 15.88
C GLY A 109 2.24 10.52 16.78
N LYS A 110 2.59 10.30 18.06
CA LYS A 110 1.72 9.68 19.06
C LYS A 110 0.30 10.19 18.80
N LEU A 111 -0.58 9.32 18.30
CA LEU A 111 -2.03 9.58 18.34
C LEU A 111 -2.27 10.05 19.77
N PRO A 112 -2.85 11.25 20.02
CA PRO A 112 -3.17 11.62 21.38
C PRO A 112 -4.07 10.51 21.89
N VAL A 113 -3.56 9.72 22.82
CA VAL A 113 -4.37 8.79 23.59
C VAL A 113 -5.31 9.71 24.33
N THR A 114 -6.51 9.94 23.79
CA THR A 114 -7.56 10.70 24.44
C THR A 114 -7.93 9.89 25.67
N HIS A 115 -7.29 10.21 26.80
CA HIS A 115 -7.82 9.83 28.09
C HIS A 115 -9.22 10.44 28.14
N THR A 116 -10.25 9.60 28.18
CA THR A 116 -11.59 10.09 28.50
C THR A 116 -11.53 10.55 29.96
N PHE A 117 -11.36 11.85 30.19
CA PHE A 117 -11.58 12.43 31.51
C PHE A 117 -13.08 12.37 31.79
N VAL A 118 -13.53 11.34 32.48
CA VAL A 118 -14.87 11.30 33.07
C VAL A 118 -14.87 12.28 34.24
N LYS A 119 -15.25 13.54 33.98
CA LYS A 119 -15.44 14.55 35.03
C LYS A 119 -16.93 14.67 35.33
N GLY A 120 -17.32 14.26 36.52
CA GLY A 120 -18.68 14.45 37.05
C GLY A 120 -19.57 13.23 36.93
N VAL A 121 -19.33 12.21 37.75
CA VAL A 121 -20.35 11.21 38.05
C VAL A 121 -21.25 11.82 39.12
N SER A 122 -22.39 12.38 38.71
CA SER A 122 -23.47 12.70 39.66
C SER A 122 -24.41 11.52 39.70
N VAL A 123 -24.43 10.81 40.83
CA VAL A 123 -25.33 9.66 41.04
C VAL A 123 -26.64 10.21 41.56
N VAL A 124 -27.66 10.27 40.69
CA VAL A 124 -29.06 10.37 41.12
C VAL A 124 -29.87 9.36 40.30
N ASP A 125 -30.37 8.33 40.98
CA ASP A 125 -31.41 7.39 40.55
C ASP A 125 -31.18 6.46 39.34
N GLY A 126 -30.04 5.76 39.34
CA GLY A 126 -29.98 4.38 38.81
C GLY A 126 -30.22 4.19 37.30
N HIS A 127 -30.26 5.25 36.50
CA HIS A 127 -30.37 5.18 35.05
C HIS A 127 -29.18 5.88 34.39
N LEU A 128 -28.35 5.09 33.68
CA LEU A 128 -27.22 5.60 32.90
C LEU A 128 -27.75 6.37 31.67
N VAL A 129 -27.86 7.68 31.78
CA VAL A 129 -28.07 8.56 30.62
C VAL A 129 -26.71 8.85 30.00
N LYS A 130 -26.36 8.10 28.95
CA LYS A 130 -25.14 8.33 28.15
C LYS A 130 -25.33 9.60 27.32
N GLN A 131 -24.93 10.75 27.84
CA GLN A 131 -24.86 11.97 27.06
C GLN A 131 -23.49 12.05 26.38
N ALA A 132 -23.35 11.38 25.23
CA ALA A 132 -22.22 11.61 24.34
C ALA A 132 -22.47 12.93 23.62
N ALA A 133 -21.75 13.98 23.99
CA ALA A 133 -21.63 15.15 23.15
C ALA A 133 -20.40 14.91 22.27
N ASP A 134 -20.61 14.62 20.98
CA ASP A 134 -19.56 14.77 19.99
C ASP A 134 -19.19 16.26 19.98
N VAL A 135 -17.97 16.56 20.43
CA VAL A 135 -17.39 17.87 20.18
C VAL A 135 -16.91 17.82 18.73
N ASP A 136 -17.79 18.30 17.85
CA ASP A 136 -17.48 18.58 16.45
C ASP A 136 -16.36 19.63 16.44
N SER A 137 -15.13 19.21 16.15
CA SER A 137 -13.98 20.12 15.99
C SER A 137 -13.91 20.52 14.52
N PRO A 138 -14.14 21.80 14.18
CA PRO A 138 -14.14 22.25 12.80
C PRO A 138 -12.69 22.42 12.32
N SER A 139 -12.24 21.55 11.42
CA SER A 139 -11.15 21.87 10.52
C SER A 139 -11.55 21.55 9.08
N ARG A 140 -12.53 22.32 8.57
CA ARG A 140 -12.74 22.56 7.14
C ARG A 140 -11.84 23.71 6.69
N GLY A 141 -11.15 23.52 5.57
CA GLY A 141 -10.36 24.52 4.82
C GLY A 141 -8.89 24.50 5.21
N VAL A 142 -7.91 24.34 4.32
CA VAL A 142 -7.73 24.94 3.00
C VAL A 142 -6.81 23.99 2.18
N GLY A 143 -7.24 23.41 1.07
CA GLY A 143 -6.91 23.92 -0.27
C GLY A 143 -5.87 23.04 -0.99
N LEU A 144 -6.30 21.94 -1.63
CA LEU A 144 -5.48 21.28 -2.65
C LEU A 144 -5.63 22.06 -3.96
N ALA A 145 -4.62 22.84 -4.31
CA ALA A 145 -4.45 23.39 -5.66
C ALA A 145 -3.40 22.56 -6.40
N TRP A 146 -3.74 22.16 -7.63
CA TRP A 146 -2.79 21.61 -8.60
C TRP A 146 -2.29 22.74 -9.48
N THR A 147 -0.97 22.78 -9.72
CA THR A 147 -0.34 23.42 -10.87
C THR A 147 0.73 22.49 -11.41
#